data_AF-A0A3R8QYJ8-F1
#
_entry.id   AF-A0A3R8QYJ8-F1
#
_cell.length_a   1.000
_cell.length_b   1.000
_cell.length_c   1.000
_cell.angle_alpha   90.00
_cell.angle_beta   90.00
_cell.angle_gamma   90.00
#
_symmetry.space_group_name_H-M   'P 1'
#
loop_
_entity.id
_entity.type
_entity.pdbx_description
1 polymer ?
#
loop_
_entity_poly.entity_id
_entity_poly.type
_entity_poly.pdbx_seq_one_letter_code
_entity_poly.pdbx_strand_id
1 'polypeptide(L)'
;MPRAATPQTTTSGAAQRSAVAVASAIGEQVFAVLSGRARAESVRESLTATVLGNLMGLRLHGARHPDYRLRSVHACPIGDSAVEACVVVGAHRIRALALRIERHAERWVCTRLVPVERRPT
;
A
#
# COMPACT_ATOMS: atom_id res chain seq x y z
N MET A 1 32.42 -22.28 -28.81
CA MET A 1 31.11 -21.62 -29.00
C MET A 1 30.74 -20.92 -27.69
N PRO A 2 30.80 -19.58 -27.57
CA PRO A 2 30.39 -18.91 -26.35
C PRO A 2 28.86 -18.72 -26.35
N ARG A 3 28.19 -19.21 -25.32
CA ARG A 3 26.74 -19.05 -25.11
C ARG A 3 26.48 -17.71 -24.42
N ALA A 4 25.63 -16.91 -25.05
CA ALA A 4 25.30 -15.54 -24.71
C ALA A 4 24.86 -15.37 -23.24
N ALA A 5 25.31 -14.27 -22.63
CA ALA A 5 24.85 -13.78 -21.35
C ALA A 5 23.39 -13.31 -21.45
N THR A 6 22.55 -13.70 -20.50
CA THR A 6 21.24 -13.08 -20.28
C THR A 6 21.28 -12.21 -19.02
N PRO A 7 21.31 -10.87 -19.13
CA PRO A 7 21.05 -10.01 -17.99
C PRO A 7 19.60 -9.48 -18.08
N GLN A 8 18.64 -10.17 -17.45
CA GLN A 8 17.27 -9.65 -17.25
C GLN A 8 16.85 -9.55 -15.77
N THR A 9 17.72 -9.91 -14.82
CA THR A 9 17.38 -10.00 -13.40
C THR A 9 17.46 -8.66 -12.65
N THR A 10 18.21 -7.69 -13.15
CA THR A 10 18.48 -6.42 -12.45
C THR A 10 17.31 -5.44 -12.47
N THR A 11 16.67 -5.26 -13.63
CA THR A 11 15.54 -4.33 -13.82
C THR A 11 14.29 -4.79 -13.07
N SER A 12 13.96 -6.08 -13.15
CA SER A 12 12.82 -6.66 -12.41
C SER A 12 12.99 -6.54 -10.90
N GLY A 13 14.20 -6.79 -10.38
CA GLY A 13 14.50 -6.61 -8.95
C GLY A 13 14.46 -5.14 -8.50
N ALA A 14 14.90 -4.21 -9.35
CA ALA A 14 14.85 -2.77 -9.05
C ALA A 14 13.41 -2.24 -9.03
N ALA A 15 12.60 -2.61 -10.02
CA ALA A 15 11.19 -2.27 -10.09
C ALA A 15 10.43 -2.82 -8.87
N GLN A 16 10.70 -4.08 -8.48
CA GLN A 16 10.10 -4.69 -7.29
C GLN A 16 10.48 -3.93 -6.01
N ARG A 17 11.76 -3.56 -5.82
CA ARG A 17 12.19 -2.79 -4.64
C ARG A 17 11.55 -1.41 -4.60
N SER A 18 11.46 -0.73 -5.74
CA SER A 18 10.77 0.55 -5.85
C SER A 18 9.28 0.42 -5.50
N ALA A 19 8.60 -0.60 -6.04
CA ALA A 19 7.20 -0.87 -5.75
C ALA A 19 6.95 -1.15 -4.27
N VAL A 20 7.82 -1.95 -3.63
CA VAL A 20 7.75 -2.20 -2.17
C VAL A 20 7.96 -0.91 -1.39
N ALA A 21 8.94 -0.08 -1.76
CA ALA A 21 9.21 1.19 -1.06
C ALA A 21 8.01 2.15 -1.15
N VAL A 22 7.44 2.32 -2.35
CA VAL A 22 6.26 3.15 -2.60
C VAL A 22 5.05 2.63 -1.82
N ALA A 23 4.78 1.32 -1.91
CA ALA A 23 3.67 0.70 -1.21
C ALA A 23 3.80 0.79 0.31
N SER A 24 5.02 0.64 0.86
CA SER A 24 5.28 0.78 2.29
C SER A 24 5.06 2.21 2.76
N ALA A 25 5.60 3.21 2.05
CA ALA A 25 5.42 4.61 2.41
C ALA A 25 3.94 5.01 2.43
N ILE A 26 3.18 4.66 1.40
CA ILE A 26 1.74 4.96 1.34
C ILE A 26 0.96 4.12 2.36
N GLY A 27 1.33 2.85 2.55
CA GLY A 27 0.71 1.96 3.53
C GLY A 27 0.86 2.44 4.97
N GLU A 28 2.04 2.94 5.33
CA GLU A 28 2.32 3.55 6.64
C GLU A 28 1.50 4.82 6.87
N GLN A 29 1.43 5.70 5.87
CA GLN A 29 0.62 6.91 5.91
C GLN A 29 -0.87 6.61 6.12
N VAL A 30 -1.42 5.70 5.30
CA VAL A 30 -2.80 5.20 5.43
C VAL A 30 -3.04 4.61 6.82
N PHE A 31 -2.09 3.80 7.31
CA PHE A 31 -2.17 3.18 8.61
C PHE A 31 -2.14 4.19 9.77
N ALA A 32 -1.28 5.20 9.69
CA ALA A 32 -1.18 6.25 10.69
C ALA A 32 -2.52 6.99 10.84
N VAL A 33 -3.21 7.27 9.73
CA VAL A 33 -4.55 7.89 9.75
C VAL A 33 -5.58 6.93 10.37
N LEU A 34 -5.64 5.68 9.93
CA LEU A 34 -6.60 4.69 10.45
C LEU A 34 -6.42 4.41 11.95
N SER A 35 -5.18 4.44 12.41
CA SER A 35 -4.83 4.28 13.82
C SER A 35 -4.99 5.55 14.65
N GLY A 36 -5.34 6.68 14.03
CA GLY A 36 -5.48 7.98 14.70
C GLY A 36 -4.14 8.62 15.10
N ARG A 37 -3.01 8.08 14.64
CA ARG A 37 -1.66 8.62 14.85
C ARG A 37 -1.34 9.81 13.93
N ALA A 38 -2.08 9.94 12.83
CA ALA A 38 -1.98 11.08 11.91
C ALA A 38 -3.38 11.59 11.54
N ARG A 39 -3.45 12.87 11.11
CA ARG A 39 -4.69 13.44 10.59
C ARG A 39 -4.84 13.11 9.10
N ALA A 40 -6.08 13.02 8.61
CA ALA A 40 -6.34 12.69 7.20
C ALA A 40 -5.72 13.70 6.22
N GLU A 41 -5.54 14.94 6.65
CA GLU A 41 -4.91 16.00 5.85
C GLU A 41 -3.46 15.71 5.51
N SER A 42 -2.74 14.96 6.35
CA SER A 42 -1.31 14.67 6.14
C SER A 42 -1.03 13.73 4.96
N VAL A 43 -2.08 13.13 4.39
CA VAL A 43 -1.96 12.14 3.30
C VAL A 43 -2.63 12.61 2.01
N ARG A 44 -3.07 13.88 1.93
CA ARG A 44 -3.77 14.45 0.76
C ARG A 44 -2.94 14.41 -0.52
N GLU A 45 -1.62 14.49 -0.42
CA GLU A 45 -0.73 14.46 -1.58
C GLU A 45 -0.51 13.04 -2.12
N SER A 46 -0.65 12.03 -1.24
CA SER A 46 -0.43 10.62 -1.53
C SER A 46 -1.69 9.87 -1.93
N LEU A 47 -2.88 10.46 -1.76
CA LEU A 47 -4.17 9.84 -2.04
C LEU A 47 -5.01 10.72 -2.95
N THR A 48 -5.81 10.10 -3.83
CA THR A 48 -6.88 10.85 -4.50
C THR A 48 -7.95 11.31 -3.49
N ALA A 49 -8.70 12.36 -3.82
CA ALA A 49 -9.77 12.87 -2.97
C ALA A 49 -10.82 11.79 -2.65
N THR A 50 -11.16 10.94 -3.63
CA THR A 50 -12.07 9.80 -3.44
C THR A 50 -11.52 8.79 -2.45
N VAL A 51 -10.24 8.41 -2.57
CA VAL A 51 -9.59 7.48 -1.65
C VAL A 51 -9.50 8.08 -0.23
N LEU A 52 -9.23 9.37 -0.11
CA LEU A 52 -9.23 10.06 1.18
C LEU A 52 -10.62 10.03 1.83
N GLY A 53 -11.68 10.28 1.07
CA GLY A 53 -13.06 10.15 1.55
C GLY A 53 -13.37 8.74 2.05
N ASN A 54 -12.99 7.72 1.29
CA ASN A 54 -13.15 6.32 1.68
C ASN A 54 -12.36 5.98 2.95
N LEU A 55 -11.12 6.48 3.06
CA LEU A 55 -10.27 6.29 4.23
C LEU A 55 -10.92 6.84 5.51
N MET A 56 -11.53 8.03 5.43
CA MET A 56 -12.25 8.63 6.56
C MET A 56 -13.51 7.86 6.94
N GLY A 57 -14.18 7.23 5.96
CA GLY A 57 -15.34 6.37 6.19
C GLY A 57 -14.99 4.99 6.78
N LEU A 58 -13.74 4.54 6.65
CA LEU A 58 -13.29 3.23 7.09
C LEU A 58 -13.12 3.16 8.61
N ARG A 59 -13.85 2.23 9.24
CA ARG A 59 -13.69 1.93 10.67
C ARG A 59 -12.98 0.59 10.85
N LEU A 60 -11.67 0.65 11.08
CA LEU A 60 -10.94 -0.49 11.63
C LEU A 60 -11.09 -0.50 13.16
N HIS A 61 -12.11 -1.19 13.66
CA HIS A 61 -12.32 -1.34 15.10
C HIS A 61 -11.05 -1.88 15.78
N GLY A 62 -10.53 -1.12 16.74
CA GLY A 62 -9.28 -1.43 17.43
C GLY A 62 -8.01 -0.88 16.78
N ALA A 63 -8.07 -0.20 15.63
CA ALA A 63 -6.87 0.38 15.00
C ALA A 63 -6.18 1.47 15.86
N ARG A 64 -6.94 2.11 16.74
CA ARG A 64 -6.43 3.08 17.73
C ARG A 64 -5.75 2.43 18.93
N HIS A 65 -5.84 1.10 19.07
CA HIS A 65 -5.18 0.38 20.16
C HIS A 65 -3.65 0.44 19.97
N PRO A 66 -2.85 0.66 21.02
CA PRO A 66 -1.40 0.79 20.90
C PRO A 66 -0.73 -0.40 20.22
N ASP A 67 -1.22 -1.61 20.48
CA ASP A 67 -0.69 -2.85 19.90
C ASP A 67 -1.05 -3.06 18.43
N TYR A 68 -2.01 -2.30 17.91
CA TYR A 68 -2.40 -2.37 16.51
C TYR A 68 -1.30 -1.75 15.67
N ARG A 69 -0.75 -2.55 14.75
CA ARG A 69 0.47 -2.24 13.99
C ARG A 69 0.34 -2.64 12.53
N LEU A 70 1.11 -1.96 11.68
CA LEU A 70 1.41 -2.42 10.33
C LEU A 70 2.30 -3.66 10.44
N ARG A 71 1.86 -4.79 9.90
CA ARG A 71 2.56 -6.08 10.01
C ARG A 71 3.38 -6.42 8.78
N SER A 72 2.81 -6.21 7.61
CA SER A 72 3.50 -6.46 6.36
C SER A 72 2.87 -5.64 5.23
N VAL A 73 3.67 -5.41 4.20
CA VAL A 73 3.26 -4.80 2.94
C VAL A 73 3.75 -5.73 1.84
N HIS A 74 2.82 -6.14 0.98
CA HIS A 74 3.12 -6.94 -0.20
C HIS A 74 2.83 -6.08 -1.41
N ALA A 75 3.81 -5.89 -2.29
CA ALA A 75 3.69 -5.05 -3.47
C ALA A 75 3.90 -5.88 -4.74
N CYS A 76 3.12 -5.58 -5.76
CA CYS A 76 3.17 -6.14 -7.09
C CYS A 76 3.26 -4.99 -8.09
N PRO A 77 4.44 -4.75 -8.72
CA PRO A 77 4.57 -3.76 -9.78
C PRO A 77 3.75 -4.20 -11.01
N ILE A 78 3.05 -3.26 -11.62
CA ILE A 78 2.29 -3.43 -12.85
C ILE A 78 2.85 -2.45 -13.87
N GLY A 79 3.82 -2.93 -14.64
CA GLY A 79 4.64 -2.06 -15.50
C GLY A 79 5.38 -0.99 -14.68
N ASP A 80 5.63 0.17 -15.28
CA ASP A 80 6.40 1.26 -14.67
C ASP A 80 5.53 2.34 -13.99
N SER A 81 4.21 2.24 -14.12
CA SER A 81 3.26 3.29 -13.75
C SER A 81 2.23 2.89 -12.71
N ALA A 82 2.22 1.63 -12.26
CA ALA A 82 1.27 1.18 -11.25
C ALA A 82 1.87 0.14 -10.30
N VAL A 83 1.35 0.13 -9.07
CA VAL A 83 1.65 -0.87 -8.04
C VAL A 83 0.34 -1.29 -7.41
N GLU A 84 0.08 -2.59 -7.40
CA GLU A 84 -0.93 -3.18 -6.53
C GLU A 84 -0.28 -3.62 -5.22
N ALA A 85 -0.90 -3.28 -4.10
CA ALA A 85 -0.36 -3.59 -2.79
C ALA A 85 -1.41 -4.14 -1.84
N CYS A 86 -0.98 -5.04 -0.96
CA CYS A 86 -1.75 -5.52 0.16
C CYS A 86 -1.05 -5.11 1.45
N VAL A 87 -1.73 -4.31 2.25
CA VAL A 87 -1.25 -3.79 3.53
C VAL A 87 -1.94 -4.56 4.65
N VAL A 88 -1.17 -5.35 5.41
CA VAL A 88 -1.68 -6.17 6.50
C VAL A 88 -1.48 -5.44 7.82
N VAL A 89 -2.57 -5.22 8.55
CA VAL A 89 -2.59 -4.49 9.81
C VAL A 89 -3.30 -5.32 10.88
N GLY A 90 -2.88 -5.19 12.13
CA GLY A 90 -3.57 -5.90 13.21
C GLY A 90 -2.83 -6.00 14.53
N ALA A 91 -3.59 -6.37 15.55
CA ALA A 91 -3.11 -6.87 16.84
C ALA A 91 -3.61 -8.31 17.00
N HIS A 92 -4.67 -8.52 17.80
CA HIS A 92 -5.36 -9.81 17.95
C HIS A 92 -6.22 -10.19 16.73
N ARG A 93 -6.76 -9.19 16.03
CA ARG A 93 -7.47 -9.38 14.75
C ARG A 93 -6.61 -8.83 13.63
N ILE A 94 -6.40 -9.67 12.61
CA ILE A 94 -5.71 -9.28 11.39
C ILE A 94 -6.73 -8.77 10.37
N ARG A 95 -6.37 -7.70 9.67
CA ARG A 95 -7.10 -7.08 8.57
C ARG A 95 -6.10 -6.82 7.45
N ALA A 96 -6.60 -6.78 6.23
CA ALA A 96 -5.82 -6.37 5.07
C ALA A 96 -6.56 -5.29 4.31
N LEU A 97 -5.80 -4.39 3.70
CA LEU A 97 -6.28 -3.38 2.77
C LEU A 97 -5.60 -3.63 1.43
N ALA A 98 -6.38 -3.68 0.35
CA ALA A 98 -5.84 -3.66 -0.99
C ALA A 98 -5.77 -2.21 -1.48
N LEU A 99 -4.60 -1.84 -1.99
CA LEU A 99 -4.29 -0.52 -2.53
C LEU A 99 -3.94 -0.65 -4.00
N ARG A 100 -4.37 0.32 -4.80
CA ARG A 100 -3.82 0.58 -6.12
C ARG A 100 -3.15 1.94 -6.10
N ILE A 101 -1.89 1.96 -6.47
CA ILE A 101 -1.05 3.15 -6.48
C ILE A 101 -0.61 3.39 -7.93
N GLU A 102 -0.85 4.58 -8.44
CA GLU A 102 -0.54 4.96 -9.82
C GLU A 102 0.42 6.14 -9.84
N ARG A 103 1.31 6.14 -10.82
CA ARG A 103 2.24 7.25 -11.06
C ARG A 103 1.51 8.33 -11.84
N HIS A 104 1.23 9.45 -11.19
CA HIS A 104 0.66 10.66 -11.78
C HIS A 104 1.78 11.69 -11.95
N ALA A 105 2.26 11.88 -13.18
CA ALA A 105 3.48 12.66 -13.45
C ALA A 105 4.65 12.15 -12.59
N GLU A 106 5.20 12.97 -11.69
CA GLU A 106 6.36 12.62 -10.86
C GLU A 106 6.00 12.12 -9.45
N ARG A 107 4.71 11.84 -9.18
CA ARG A 107 4.26 11.37 -7.86
C ARG A 107 3.49 10.05 -7.93
N TRP A 108 3.64 9.24 -6.90
CA TRP A 108 2.82 8.07 -6.68
C TRP A 108 1.60 8.42 -5.84
N VAL A 109 0.42 8.08 -6.35
CA VAL A 109 -0.86 8.42 -5.73
C VAL A 109 -1.71 7.15 -5.59
N CYS A 110 -2.24 6.91 -4.41
CA CYS A 110 -3.23 5.85 -4.18
C CYS A 110 -4.56 6.24 -4.83
N THR A 111 -4.96 5.50 -5.85
CA THR A 111 -6.18 5.71 -6.63
C THR A 111 -7.29 4.73 -6.25
N ARG A 112 -6.96 3.65 -5.53
CA ARG A 112 -7.94 2.73 -4.95
C ARG A 112 -7.50 2.24 -3.58
N LEU A 113 -8.44 2.17 -2.64
CA LEU A 113 -8.23 1.59 -1.31
C LEU A 113 -9.50 0.86 -0.88
N VAL A 114 -9.38 -0.43 -0.58
CA VAL A 114 -10.51 -1.27 -0.15
C VAL A 114 -10.07 -2.25 0.95
N PRO A 115 -10.92 -2.52 1.95
CA PRO A 115 -10.72 -3.66 2.84
C PRO A 115 -10.73 -4.99 2.09
N VAL A 116 -9.82 -5.88 2.45
CA VAL A 116 -9.87 -7.27 2.03
C VAL A 116 -10.72 -8.01 3.04
N GLU A 117 -11.97 -8.29 2.67
CA GLU A 117 -12.84 -9.15 3.45
C GLU A 117 -12.40 -10.61 3.28
N ARG A 118 -12.24 -11.34 4.39
CA ARG A 118 -12.23 -12.80 4.32
C ARG A 118 -13.65 -13.24 4.02
N ARG A 119 -13.91 -13.74 2.82
CA ARG A 119 -15.10 -14.57 2.59
C ARG A 119 -14.95 -15.83 3.46
N PRO A 120 -15.93 -16.17 4.32
CA PRO A 120 -15.95 -17.47 4.95
C PRO A 120 -16.09 -18.52 3.84
N THR A 121 -15.12 -19.41 3.73
CA THR A 121 -15.17 -20.63 2.92
C THR A 121 -16.08 -21.66 3.55
#